data_AF-A0A9D9CZ09-F1
#
_entry.id   AF-A0A9D9CZ09-F1
#
_cell.length_a   1.000
_cell.length_b   1.000
_cell.length_c   1.000
_cell.angle_alpha   90.00
_cell.angle_beta   90.00
_cell.angle_gamma   90.00
#
_symmetry.space_group_name_H-M   'P 1'
#
loop_
_entity.id
_entity.type
_entity.pdbx_description
1 polymer ?
#
loop_
_entity_poly.entity_id
_entity_poly.type
_entity_poly.pdbx_seq_one_letter_code
_entity_poly.pdbx_strand_id
1 'polypeptide(L)'
;MKKFLMAISAALVFAGCGNQQKPAAEKCSPRHSTKSLVLYYSQTHTTEKVAKLLAEAVSADLDSIVPVEPYNGTFEETVERCKKEMDGDEKPQLIKSLNVDVAEYDTVYFGYPIWCGVAARPAEAWFLRFDLRGKTVIPFCTFGSGGLETSVAVLRKMAPSVNILDGYGIRSARIDKAAEEINEFLIRNGIKEGEVAPEVPFGDKRELNDEEKGIFDAACGDYPFPLGTPVKVSSRVAKNGMEYCFVTDSKDAKGNPAQAEVYVIVSNEDGVGPEFTKVVR
;
A
#
# COMPACT_ATOMS: atom_id res chain seq x y z
N MET A 1 -25.14 52.39 75.89
CA MET A 1 -25.23 53.83 75.54
C MET A 1 -24.05 54.20 74.65
N LYS A 2 -24.32 54.94 73.55
CA LYS A 2 -23.39 55.61 72.60
C LYS A 2 -22.63 54.66 71.63
N LYS A 3 -22.90 54.65 70.31
CA LYS A 3 -22.59 55.65 69.24
C LYS A 3 -21.06 55.85 69.13
N PHE A 4 -20.33 55.83 68.00
CA PHE A 4 -20.61 56.04 66.56
C PHE A 4 -19.28 55.80 65.75
N LEU A 5 -19.37 55.64 64.41
CA LEU A 5 -18.43 56.06 63.34
C LEU A 5 -17.17 55.23 62.92
N MET A 6 -17.30 54.58 61.76
CA MET A 6 -16.50 54.66 60.50
C MET A 6 -15.04 55.16 60.51
N ALA A 7 -14.12 54.40 59.88
CA ALA A 7 -13.40 54.80 58.64
C ALA A 7 -12.44 53.72 58.08
N ILE A 8 -12.23 53.81 56.76
CA ILE A 8 -11.60 52.96 55.75
C ILE A 8 -10.04 52.94 55.83
N SER A 9 -9.37 51.81 55.50
CA SER A 9 -8.35 51.71 54.42
C SER A 9 -7.44 50.47 54.47
N ALA A 10 -7.44 49.77 53.34
CA ALA A 10 -6.37 48.98 52.68
C ALA A 10 -5.34 48.20 53.52
N ALA A 11 -5.46 46.86 53.52
CA ALA A 11 -4.39 45.95 53.89
C ALA A 11 -3.88 45.18 52.66
N LEU A 12 -2.61 45.40 52.33
CA LEU A 12 -1.83 44.65 51.33
C LEU A 12 -1.66 43.19 51.78
N VAL A 13 -1.80 42.30 50.80
CA VAL A 13 -1.60 40.86 50.90
C VAL A 13 -0.09 40.55 50.93
N PHE A 14 0.38 39.87 51.97
CA PHE A 14 1.64 39.12 51.95
C PHE A 14 1.31 37.62 51.91
N ALA A 15 1.78 36.97 50.85
CA ALA A 15 1.57 35.57 50.54
C ALA A 15 2.27 34.65 51.56
N GLY A 16 1.46 33.79 52.20
CA GLY A 16 1.89 32.71 53.09
C GLY A 16 1.93 31.35 52.38
N CYS A 17 2.78 30.48 52.92
CA CYS A 17 3.23 29.18 52.43
C CYS A 17 2.14 28.19 51.96
N GLY A 18 2.48 27.41 50.93
CA GLY A 18 1.75 26.21 50.54
C GLY A 18 2.66 25.23 49.80
N ASN A 19 3.15 24.23 50.52
CA ASN A 19 3.86 23.07 49.98
C ASN A 19 2.90 22.29 49.06
N GLN A 20 3.06 22.39 47.74
CA GLN A 20 2.32 21.58 46.79
C GLN A 20 3.26 20.57 46.12
N GLN A 21 3.18 19.33 46.60
CA GLN A 21 3.72 18.16 45.92
C GLN A 21 2.96 18.00 44.60
N LYS A 22 3.67 18.22 43.50
CA LYS A 22 3.20 17.97 42.13
C LYS A 22 2.75 16.49 42.02
N PRO A 23 1.58 16.15 41.44
CA PRO A 23 1.25 14.75 41.23
C PRO A 23 2.32 14.13 40.33
N ALA A 24 2.92 13.03 40.81
CA ALA A 24 3.80 12.22 39.99
C ALA A 24 2.98 11.74 38.79
N ALA A 25 3.49 12.02 37.58
CA ALA A 25 2.96 11.43 36.36
C ALA A 25 2.90 9.91 36.56
N GLU A 26 1.71 9.33 36.47
CA GLU A 26 1.56 7.90 36.30
C GLU A 26 2.41 7.51 35.10
N LYS A 27 3.45 6.70 35.35
CA LYS A 27 4.17 6.03 34.29
C LYS A 27 3.16 5.13 33.58
N CYS A 28 2.67 5.57 32.44
CA CYS A 28 2.04 4.65 31.48
C CYS A 28 3.05 3.52 31.24
N SER A 29 2.63 2.33 31.65
CA SER A 29 3.25 1.05 31.38
C SER A 29 3.68 0.98 29.90
N PRO A 30 4.76 0.23 29.57
CA PRO A 30 5.19 0.09 28.19
C PRO A 30 4.00 -0.44 27.36
N ARG A 31 3.67 0.26 26.28
CA ARG A 31 2.71 -0.18 25.27
C ARG A 31 3.02 -1.62 24.88
N HIS A 32 1.98 -2.43 24.74
CA HIS A 32 2.03 -3.80 24.25
C HIS A 32 3.05 -3.96 23.10
N SER A 33 3.79 -5.07 23.10
CA SER A 33 4.55 -5.49 21.93
C SER A 33 3.62 -5.44 20.71
N THR A 34 3.93 -4.60 19.73
CA THR A 34 3.05 -4.35 18.59
C THR A 34 2.96 -5.60 17.73
N LYS A 35 1.86 -6.36 17.86
CA LYS A 35 1.69 -7.63 17.16
C LYS A 35 1.26 -7.35 15.73
N SER A 36 1.90 -8.02 14.77
CA SER A 36 1.64 -7.83 13.33
C SER A 36 1.12 -9.10 12.69
N LEU A 37 0.15 -8.94 11.78
CA LEU A 37 -0.41 -9.99 10.95
C LEU A 37 -0.18 -9.67 9.48
N VAL A 38 0.32 -10.63 8.71
CA VAL A 38 0.22 -10.64 7.25
C VAL A 38 -0.99 -11.48 6.87
N LEU A 39 -2.00 -10.83 6.30
CA LEU A 39 -3.21 -11.47 5.83
C LEU A 39 -3.34 -11.27 4.33
N TYR A 40 -3.52 -12.34 3.56
CA TYR A 40 -3.54 -12.24 2.10
C TYR A 40 -4.58 -13.13 1.41
N TYR A 41 -5.01 -12.73 0.23
CA TYR A 41 -5.64 -13.63 -0.76
C TYR A 41 -4.64 -13.94 -1.87
N SER A 42 -4.63 -15.17 -2.39
CA SER A 42 -3.78 -15.58 -3.52
C SER A 42 -4.42 -16.73 -4.30
N GLN A 43 -4.67 -16.54 -5.60
CA GLN A 43 -5.17 -17.60 -6.47
C GLN A 43 -4.02 -18.49 -6.98
N THR A 44 -2.96 -17.88 -7.52
CA THR A 44 -1.86 -18.58 -8.22
C THR A 44 -0.56 -18.59 -7.43
N HIS A 45 -0.65 -18.50 -6.09
CA HIS A 45 0.49 -18.47 -5.15
C HIS A 45 1.50 -17.30 -5.31
N THR A 46 1.33 -16.39 -6.26
CA THR A 46 2.24 -15.24 -6.42
C THR A 46 2.17 -14.27 -5.23
N THR A 47 0.96 -13.89 -4.80
CA THR A 47 0.77 -13.01 -3.64
C THR A 47 1.17 -13.72 -2.35
N GLU A 48 0.95 -15.04 -2.25
CA GLU A 48 1.43 -15.86 -1.12
C GLU A 48 2.94 -15.79 -0.97
N LYS A 49 3.71 -15.83 -2.07
CA LYS A 49 5.17 -15.70 -2.02
C LYS A 49 5.59 -14.36 -1.41
N VAL A 50 4.96 -13.25 -1.82
CA VAL A 50 5.20 -11.92 -1.24
C VAL A 50 4.81 -11.89 0.24
N ALA A 51 3.66 -12.48 0.58
CA ALA A 51 3.17 -12.52 1.95
C ALA A 51 4.13 -13.24 2.90
N LYS A 52 4.69 -14.39 2.47
CA LYS A 52 5.70 -15.15 3.24
C LYS A 52 6.98 -14.34 3.47
N LEU A 53 7.50 -13.71 2.41
CA LEU A 53 8.68 -12.85 2.51
C LEU A 53 8.45 -11.67 3.48
N LEU A 54 7.28 -11.05 3.39
CA LEU A 54 6.91 -9.93 4.27
C LEU A 54 6.76 -10.38 5.72
N ALA A 55 6.08 -11.51 5.96
CA ALA A 55 5.88 -12.07 7.29
C ALA A 55 7.21 -12.40 7.97
N GLU A 56 8.14 -13.01 7.23
CA GLU A 56 9.51 -13.26 7.69
C GLU A 56 10.24 -11.95 8.00
N ALA A 57 10.20 -10.97 7.09
CA ALA A 57 10.92 -9.71 7.23
C ALA A 57 10.48 -8.86 8.44
N VAL A 58 9.22 -8.98 8.87
CA VAL A 58 8.66 -8.23 10.00
C VAL A 58 8.31 -9.10 11.21
N SER A 59 8.66 -10.40 11.18
CA SER A 59 8.33 -11.37 12.23
C SER A 59 6.83 -11.36 12.61
N ALA A 60 5.97 -11.34 11.59
CA ALA A 60 4.52 -11.34 11.75
C ALA A 60 3.92 -12.74 11.64
N ASP A 61 2.76 -12.92 12.26
CA ASP A 61 1.91 -14.08 11.97
C ASP A 61 1.41 -14.00 10.52
N LEU A 62 1.11 -15.15 9.91
CA LEU A 62 0.68 -15.26 8.52
C LEU A 62 -0.63 -16.05 8.45
N ASP A 63 -1.62 -15.50 7.77
CA ASP A 63 -2.86 -16.23 7.46
C ASP A 63 -3.40 -15.86 6.07
N SER A 64 -4.34 -16.67 5.56
CA SER A 64 -4.88 -16.53 4.22
C SER A 64 -6.40 -16.43 4.18
N ILE A 65 -6.90 -15.62 3.26
CA ILE A 65 -8.32 -15.45 2.97
C ILE A 65 -8.73 -16.53 1.98
N VAL A 66 -9.75 -17.32 2.34
CA VAL A 66 -10.22 -18.43 1.51
C VAL A 66 -11.69 -18.23 1.15
N PRO A 67 -12.04 -18.09 -0.14
CA PRO A 67 -13.43 -18.07 -0.57
C PRO A 67 -14.07 -19.47 -0.43
N VAL A 68 -15.37 -19.52 -0.14
CA VAL A 68 -16.15 -20.77 -0.08
C VAL A 68 -16.19 -21.46 -1.45
N GLU A 69 -16.32 -20.66 -2.52
CA GLU A 69 -16.20 -21.10 -3.90
C GLU A 69 -14.87 -20.60 -4.49
N PRO A 70 -13.84 -21.47 -4.57
CA PRO A 70 -12.53 -21.09 -5.09
C PRO A 70 -12.56 -20.65 -6.56
N TYR A 71 -11.61 -19.79 -6.94
CA TYR A 71 -11.39 -19.38 -8.34
C TYR A 71 -10.48 -20.42 -9.01
N ASN A 72 -11.02 -21.58 -9.36
CA ASN A 72 -10.27 -22.71 -9.94
C ASN A 72 -10.22 -22.70 -11.48
N GLY A 73 -10.79 -21.66 -12.12
CA GLY A 73 -10.86 -21.57 -13.58
C GLY A 73 -9.57 -21.06 -14.23
N THR A 74 -9.59 -20.96 -15.55
CA THR A 74 -8.53 -20.30 -16.33
C THR A 74 -8.46 -18.80 -16.02
N PHE A 75 -7.45 -18.13 -16.57
CA PHE A 75 -7.35 -16.68 -16.47
C PHE A 75 -8.60 -15.99 -17.05
N GLU A 76 -9.09 -16.45 -18.20
CA GLU A 76 -10.27 -15.92 -18.88
C GLU A 76 -11.53 -16.12 -18.04
N GLU A 77 -11.73 -17.31 -17.48
CA GLU A 77 -12.86 -17.62 -16.60
C GLU A 77 -12.82 -16.78 -15.30
N THR A 78 -11.62 -16.54 -14.76
CA THR A 78 -11.42 -15.65 -13.60
C THR A 78 -11.77 -14.21 -13.95
N VAL A 79 -11.34 -13.72 -15.12
CA VAL A 79 -11.67 -12.37 -15.59
C VAL A 79 -13.18 -12.22 -15.82
N GLU A 80 -13.83 -13.21 -16.43
CA GLU A 80 -15.28 -13.21 -16.67
C GLU A 80 -16.05 -13.18 -15.34
N ARG A 81 -15.70 -14.07 -14.39
CA ARG A 81 -16.29 -14.07 -13.06
C ARG A 81 -16.08 -12.73 -12.35
N CYS A 82 -14.87 -12.19 -12.37
CA CYS A 82 -14.57 -10.91 -11.73
C CYS A 82 -15.40 -9.76 -12.31
N LYS A 83 -15.60 -9.72 -13.64
CA LYS A 83 -16.44 -8.70 -14.29
C LYS A 83 -17.90 -8.82 -13.84
N LYS A 84 -18.45 -10.04 -13.85
CA LYS A 84 -19.82 -10.30 -13.38
C LYS A 84 -20.00 -9.87 -11.92
N GLU A 85 -19.06 -10.24 -11.05
CA GLU A 85 -19.07 -9.86 -9.63
C GLU A 85 -18.99 -8.33 -9.45
N MET A 86 -18.17 -7.64 -10.26
CA MET A 86 -18.08 -6.17 -10.26
C MET A 86 -19.37 -5.49 -10.72
N ASP A 87 -19.97 -5.96 -11.81
CA ASP A 87 -21.19 -5.38 -12.40
C ASP A 87 -22.40 -5.55 -11.47
N GLY A 88 -22.44 -6.64 -10.69
CA GLY A 88 -23.48 -6.91 -9.70
C GLY A 88 -23.22 -6.36 -8.29
N ASP A 89 -22.05 -5.74 -8.03
CA ASP A 89 -21.52 -5.48 -6.68
C ASP A 89 -21.58 -6.72 -5.76
N GLU A 90 -21.38 -7.89 -6.36
CA GLU A 90 -21.36 -9.17 -5.65
C GLU A 90 -19.98 -9.40 -5.04
N LYS A 91 -19.97 -9.97 -3.84
CA LYS A 91 -18.74 -10.39 -3.16
C LYS A 91 -18.82 -11.87 -2.80
N PRO A 92 -17.75 -12.64 -3.04
CA PRO A 92 -17.77 -14.06 -2.76
C PRO A 92 -17.92 -14.31 -1.26
N GLN A 93 -18.61 -15.40 -0.92
CA GLN A 93 -18.62 -15.87 0.46
C GLN A 93 -17.22 -16.35 0.84
N LEU A 94 -16.82 -16.11 2.10
CA LEU A 94 -15.53 -16.54 2.63
C LEU A 94 -15.73 -17.57 3.74
N ILE A 95 -14.77 -18.49 3.83
CA ILE A 95 -14.63 -19.36 5.00
C ILE A 95 -14.54 -18.46 6.25
N LYS A 96 -15.36 -18.74 7.26
CA LYS A 96 -15.64 -17.80 8.35
C LYS A 96 -14.47 -17.59 9.31
N SER A 97 -13.63 -18.59 9.52
CA SER A 97 -12.58 -18.58 10.53
C SER A 97 -11.21 -18.40 9.90
N LEU A 98 -10.53 -17.33 10.31
CA LEU A 98 -9.07 -17.27 10.30
C LEU A 98 -8.54 -18.17 11.42
N ASN A 99 -7.29 -18.61 11.30
CA ASN A 99 -6.58 -19.36 12.34
C ASN A 99 -6.13 -18.44 13.49
N VAL A 100 -6.24 -17.13 13.31
CA VAL A 100 -5.84 -16.08 14.25
C VAL A 100 -7.03 -15.17 14.61
N ASP A 101 -6.99 -14.58 15.81
CA ASP A 101 -7.90 -13.50 16.18
C ASP A 101 -7.30 -12.14 15.78
N VAL A 102 -7.82 -11.55 14.71
CA VAL A 102 -7.34 -10.27 14.18
C VAL A 102 -7.51 -9.12 15.20
N ALA A 103 -8.37 -9.27 16.21
CA ALA A 103 -8.50 -8.29 17.28
C ALA A 103 -7.19 -8.09 18.06
N GLU A 104 -6.33 -9.12 18.16
CA GLU A 104 -5.06 -9.08 18.90
C GLU A 104 -3.93 -8.29 18.22
N TYR A 105 -4.12 -7.88 16.96
CA TYR A 105 -3.06 -7.27 16.16
C TYR A 105 -3.22 -5.76 16.03
N ASP A 106 -2.14 -5.02 16.17
CA ASP A 106 -2.12 -3.57 15.96
C ASP A 106 -1.91 -3.21 14.49
N THR A 107 -1.15 -4.04 13.77
CA THR A 107 -0.83 -3.84 12.35
C THR A 107 -1.25 -5.05 11.52
N VAL A 108 -1.94 -4.78 10.41
CA VAL A 108 -2.33 -5.78 9.41
C VAL A 108 -1.70 -5.41 8.06
N TYR A 109 -0.74 -6.21 7.62
CA TYR A 109 -0.26 -6.17 6.24
C TYR A 109 -1.27 -6.92 5.36
N PHE A 110 -1.93 -6.20 4.47
CA PHE A 110 -3.10 -6.72 3.76
C PHE A 110 -2.80 -6.97 2.27
N GLY A 111 -2.72 -8.24 1.91
CA GLY A 111 -2.20 -8.73 0.64
C GLY A 111 -3.25 -9.17 -0.37
N TYR A 112 -3.12 -8.77 -1.64
CA TYR A 112 -4.05 -9.22 -2.68
C TYR A 112 -3.46 -9.10 -4.10
N PRO A 113 -3.85 -9.98 -5.04
CA PRO A 113 -3.63 -9.70 -6.46
C PRO A 113 -4.54 -8.55 -6.92
N ILE A 114 -4.06 -7.77 -7.89
CA ILE A 114 -4.88 -6.79 -8.60
C ILE A 114 -5.69 -7.48 -9.69
N TRP A 115 -7.01 -7.44 -9.57
CA TRP A 115 -7.96 -7.89 -10.57
C TRP A 115 -8.82 -6.72 -11.04
N CYS A 116 -8.93 -6.53 -12.35
CA CYS A 116 -9.72 -5.44 -12.95
C CYS A 116 -9.40 -4.04 -12.38
N GLY A 117 -8.14 -3.81 -11.98
CA GLY A 117 -7.63 -2.50 -11.51
C GLY A 117 -7.76 -2.25 -10.02
N VAL A 118 -8.34 -3.18 -9.26
CA VAL A 118 -8.58 -3.05 -7.81
C VAL A 118 -8.23 -4.34 -7.09
N ALA A 119 -8.40 -4.39 -5.76
CA ALA A 119 -8.17 -5.60 -4.99
C ALA A 119 -9.10 -6.74 -5.47
N ALA A 120 -8.57 -7.96 -5.50
CA ALA A 120 -9.36 -9.14 -5.83
C ALA A 120 -10.59 -9.28 -4.92
N ARG A 121 -11.70 -9.77 -5.48
CA ARG A 121 -13.01 -9.81 -4.82
C ARG A 121 -12.99 -10.52 -3.45
N PRO A 122 -12.27 -11.64 -3.24
CA PRO A 122 -12.16 -12.25 -1.92
C PRO A 122 -11.52 -11.36 -0.87
N ALA A 123 -10.50 -10.59 -1.26
CA ALA A 123 -9.84 -9.64 -0.36
C ALA A 123 -10.80 -8.50 0.01
N GLU A 124 -11.47 -7.88 -0.96
CA GLU A 124 -12.49 -6.86 -0.68
C GLU A 124 -13.62 -7.37 0.21
N ALA A 125 -14.08 -8.60 -0.03
CA ALA A 125 -15.10 -9.26 0.78
C ALA A 125 -14.67 -9.42 2.24
N TRP A 126 -13.39 -9.74 2.47
CA TRP A 126 -12.85 -9.87 3.81
C TRP A 126 -12.73 -8.49 4.48
N PHE A 127 -12.18 -7.52 3.74
CA PHE A 127 -11.91 -6.17 4.24
C PHE A 127 -13.18 -5.47 4.73
N LEU A 128 -14.34 -5.69 4.07
CA LEU A 128 -15.63 -5.14 4.52
C LEU A 128 -16.20 -5.82 5.75
N ARG A 129 -15.86 -7.09 6.00
CA ARG A 129 -16.46 -7.89 7.06
C ARG A 129 -15.78 -7.69 8.41
N PHE A 130 -14.53 -7.24 8.42
CA PHE A 130 -13.74 -7.13 9.64
C PHE A 130 -13.60 -5.69 10.13
N ASP A 131 -13.72 -5.49 11.44
CA ASP A 131 -13.53 -4.18 12.05
C ASP A 131 -12.05 -3.89 12.28
N LEU A 132 -11.48 -3.02 11.44
CA LEU A 132 -10.09 -2.60 11.51
C LEU A 132 -9.90 -1.24 12.21
N ARG A 133 -10.93 -0.71 12.88
CA ARG A 133 -10.83 0.56 13.60
C ARG A 133 -9.76 0.49 14.69
N GLY A 134 -8.94 1.55 14.77
CA GLY A 134 -7.82 1.62 15.70
C GLY A 134 -6.59 0.79 15.32
N LYS A 135 -6.64 0.04 14.20
CA LYS A 135 -5.52 -0.70 13.64
C LYS A 135 -4.86 0.08 12.51
N THR A 136 -3.59 -0.24 12.26
CA THR A 136 -2.85 0.20 11.08
C THR A 136 -2.94 -0.86 9.99
N VAL A 137 -3.30 -0.47 8.77
CA VAL A 137 -3.32 -1.36 7.61
C VAL A 137 -2.25 -0.92 6.63
N ILE A 138 -1.40 -1.85 6.22
CA ILE A 138 -0.35 -1.64 5.21
C ILE A 138 -0.65 -2.54 4.01
N PRO A 139 -1.25 -2.01 2.94
CA PRO A 139 -1.60 -2.84 1.79
C PRO A 139 -0.35 -3.35 1.06
N PHE A 140 -0.43 -4.56 0.52
CA PHE A 140 0.50 -4.97 -0.52
C PHE A 140 -0.21 -5.70 -1.65
N CYS A 141 0.32 -5.60 -2.87
CA CYS A 141 -0.29 -6.25 -4.00
C CYS A 141 0.70 -6.81 -5.01
N THR A 142 0.21 -7.80 -5.75
CA THR A 142 0.87 -8.33 -6.94
C THR A 142 0.03 -8.01 -8.17
N PHE A 143 0.65 -7.59 -9.27
CA PHE A 143 -0.11 -7.18 -10.46
C PHE A 143 0.55 -7.55 -11.79
N GLY A 144 -0.27 -7.54 -12.84
CA GLY A 144 0.20 -7.65 -14.23
C GLY A 144 0.79 -6.34 -14.74
N SER A 145 0.04 -5.23 -14.64
CA SER A 145 0.50 -3.89 -15.06
C SER A 145 0.58 -2.86 -13.93
N GLY A 146 -0.25 -2.92 -12.90
CA GLY A 146 -0.27 -1.94 -11.80
C GLY A 146 -1.56 -2.03 -11.00
N GLY A 147 -1.93 -0.94 -10.32
CA GLY A 147 -3.21 -0.81 -9.62
C GLY A 147 -3.13 -0.76 -8.10
N LEU A 148 -1.94 -0.58 -7.52
CA LEU A 148 -1.82 -0.35 -6.09
C LEU A 148 -2.58 0.92 -5.69
N GLU A 149 -2.27 2.05 -6.33
CA GLU A 149 -2.84 3.36 -6.02
C GLU A 149 -4.37 3.34 -6.10
N THR A 150 -4.91 2.82 -7.22
CA THR A 150 -6.36 2.66 -7.42
C THR A 150 -6.98 1.73 -6.38
N SER A 151 -6.38 0.57 -6.11
CA SER A 151 -6.90 -0.39 -5.12
C SER A 151 -6.91 0.20 -3.71
N VAL A 152 -5.84 0.90 -3.31
CA VAL A 152 -5.74 1.52 -1.98
C VAL A 152 -6.75 2.65 -1.83
N ALA A 153 -6.99 3.46 -2.88
CA ALA A 153 -8.04 4.47 -2.87
C ALA A 153 -9.43 3.84 -2.66
N VAL A 154 -9.70 2.68 -3.27
CA VAL A 154 -10.94 1.93 -3.05
C VAL A 154 -11.04 1.40 -1.62
N LEU A 155 -9.97 0.82 -1.06
CA LEU A 155 -9.95 0.36 0.34
C LEU A 155 -10.20 1.51 1.33
N ARG A 156 -9.58 2.68 1.11
CA ARG A 156 -9.80 3.88 1.93
C ARG A 156 -11.26 4.34 1.88
N LYS A 157 -11.90 4.25 0.72
CA LYS A 157 -13.33 4.58 0.56
C LYS A 157 -14.22 3.57 1.28
N MET A 158 -13.85 2.29 1.28
CA MET A 158 -14.59 1.22 1.95
C MET A 158 -14.51 1.32 3.48
N ALA A 159 -13.38 1.79 4.02
CA ALA A 159 -13.16 1.92 5.46
C ALA A 159 -12.50 3.27 5.83
N PRO A 160 -13.24 4.40 5.78
CA PRO A 160 -12.67 5.74 5.92
C PRO A 160 -12.13 6.05 7.33
N SER A 161 -12.51 5.26 8.33
CA SER A 161 -12.04 5.38 9.72
C SER A 161 -10.79 4.55 10.03
N VAL A 162 -10.30 3.76 9.07
CA VAL A 162 -9.14 2.88 9.24
C VAL A 162 -7.87 3.62 8.84
N ASN A 163 -6.82 3.48 9.65
CA ASN A 163 -5.51 4.04 9.33
C ASN A 163 -4.81 3.18 8.28
N ILE A 164 -5.07 3.47 7.01
CA ILE A 164 -4.38 2.84 5.88
C ILE A 164 -3.13 3.65 5.56
N LEU A 165 -1.96 3.03 5.58
CA LEU A 165 -0.69 3.65 5.19
C LEU A 165 -0.37 3.36 3.72
N ASP A 166 0.75 3.90 3.25
CA ASP A 166 1.27 3.57 1.93
C ASP A 166 1.65 2.10 1.85
N GLY A 167 1.37 1.51 0.69
CA GLY A 167 1.54 0.08 0.46
C GLY A 167 2.71 -0.26 -0.43
N TYR A 168 2.92 -1.55 -0.63
CA TYR A 168 3.94 -2.10 -1.51
C TYR A 168 3.30 -2.85 -2.67
N GLY A 169 3.77 -2.62 -3.90
CA GLY A 169 3.21 -3.25 -5.09
C GLY A 169 4.30 -3.80 -5.98
N ILE A 170 4.18 -5.05 -6.40
CA ILE A 170 5.15 -5.68 -7.30
C ILE A 170 4.48 -6.32 -8.51
N ARG A 171 5.12 -6.16 -9.67
CA ARG A 171 4.73 -6.88 -10.87
C ARG A 171 5.02 -8.37 -10.72
N SER A 172 4.07 -9.24 -11.09
CA SER A 172 4.24 -10.70 -11.00
C SER A 172 5.45 -11.22 -11.79
N ALA A 173 5.83 -10.57 -12.89
CA ALA A 173 7.00 -10.94 -13.68
C ALA A 173 8.35 -10.57 -13.02
N ARG A 174 8.33 -9.75 -11.95
CA ARG A 174 9.51 -9.31 -11.18
C ARG A 174 9.57 -9.95 -9.80
N ILE A 175 8.88 -11.08 -9.61
CA ILE A 175 8.70 -11.72 -8.30
C ILE A 175 10.00 -12.26 -7.68
N ASP A 176 11.07 -12.34 -8.46
CA ASP A 176 12.43 -12.62 -8.03
C ASP A 176 13.06 -11.44 -7.28
N LYS A 177 12.68 -10.19 -7.61
CA LYS A 177 13.16 -8.96 -6.95
C LYS A 177 12.43 -8.64 -5.64
N ALA A 178 11.37 -9.39 -5.32
CA ALA A 178 10.48 -9.09 -4.19
C ALA A 178 11.18 -8.98 -2.83
N ALA A 179 12.18 -9.83 -2.54
CA ALA A 179 12.86 -9.80 -1.24
C ALA A 179 13.65 -8.50 -1.02
N GLU A 180 14.35 -8.02 -2.05
CA GLU A 180 15.08 -6.75 -2.01
C GLU A 180 14.11 -5.57 -1.91
N GLU A 181 13.10 -5.52 -2.79
CA GLU A 181 12.12 -4.43 -2.83
C GLU A 181 11.30 -4.34 -1.52
N ILE A 182 10.91 -5.46 -0.91
CA ILE A 182 10.26 -5.49 0.41
C ILE A 182 11.20 -4.90 1.48
N ASN A 183 12.47 -5.30 1.51
CA ASN A 183 13.40 -4.80 2.51
C ASN A 183 13.58 -3.27 2.38
N GLU A 184 13.71 -2.76 1.15
CA GLU A 184 13.78 -1.32 0.92
C GLU A 184 12.48 -0.61 1.33
N PHE A 185 11.31 -1.15 0.97
CA PHE A 185 10.02 -0.62 1.38
C PHE A 185 9.91 -0.50 2.91
N LEU A 186 10.28 -1.54 3.64
CA LEU A 186 10.22 -1.56 5.10
C LEU A 186 11.15 -0.51 5.73
N ILE A 187 12.36 -0.33 5.19
CA ILE A 187 13.31 0.68 5.69
C ILE A 187 12.81 2.09 5.38
N ARG A 188 12.38 2.36 4.15
CA ARG A 188 11.88 3.68 3.72
C ARG A 188 10.70 4.18 4.54
N ASN A 189 9.85 3.26 4.99
CA ASN A 189 8.67 3.57 5.78
C ASN A 189 8.90 3.49 7.29
N GLY A 190 10.15 3.34 7.74
CA GLY A 190 10.51 3.28 9.17
C GLY A 190 9.96 2.06 9.91
N ILE A 191 9.58 1.01 9.18
CA ILE A 191 9.07 -0.25 9.73
C ILE A 191 10.23 -1.14 10.20
N LYS A 192 11.34 -1.09 9.46
CA LYS A 192 12.57 -1.84 9.76
C LYS A 192 13.77 -0.90 9.83
N GLU A 193 14.67 -1.15 10.76
CA GLU A 193 15.95 -0.43 10.81
C GLU A 193 16.83 -0.78 9.61
N GLY A 194 17.51 0.23 9.06
CA GLY A 194 18.45 0.06 7.97
C GLY A 194 18.73 1.36 7.25
N GLU A 195 19.57 1.28 6.22
CA GLU A 195 19.90 2.41 5.36
C GLU A 195 19.57 2.06 3.92
N VAL A 196 18.92 3.00 3.24
CA VAL A 196 18.58 2.93 1.82
C VAL A 196 19.01 4.23 1.18
N ALA A 197 19.51 4.16 -0.05
CA ALA A 197 19.88 5.35 -0.78
C ALA A 197 18.65 6.27 -0.94
N PRO A 198 18.83 7.60 -0.82
CA PRO A 198 17.73 8.53 -1.01
C PRO A 198 17.18 8.39 -2.44
N GLU A 199 15.87 8.57 -2.57
CA GLU A 199 15.23 8.52 -3.87
C GLU A 199 15.62 9.73 -4.71
N VAL A 200 16.20 9.47 -5.87
CA VAL A 200 16.43 10.52 -6.87
C VAL A 200 15.08 10.84 -7.53
N PRO A 201 14.63 12.10 -7.57
CA PRO A 201 13.40 12.44 -8.27
C PRO A 201 13.57 12.26 -9.78
N PHE A 202 12.48 11.95 -10.47
CA PHE A 202 12.45 12.03 -11.94
C PHE A 202 12.71 13.46 -12.40
N GLY A 203 13.44 13.60 -13.51
CA GLY A 203 13.60 14.87 -14.20
C GLY A 203 12.30 15.36 -14.84
N ASP A 204 12.37 16.51 -15.52
CA ASP A 204 11.23 17.06 -16.23
C ASP A 204 10.78 16.16 -17.40
N LYS A 205 9.46 16.04 -17.57
CA LYS A 205 8.86 15.31 -18.70
C LYS A 205 9.16 16.04 -20.01
N ARG A 206 9.72 15.32 -20.99
CA ARG A 206 10.07 15.82 -22.33
C ARG A 206 9.63 14.85 -23.42
N GLU A 207 9.79 15.26 -24.69
CA GLU A 207 9.57 14.37 -25.83
C GLU A 207 10.58 13.20 -25.84
N LEU A 208 10.14 12.07 -26.41
CA LEU A 208 10.97 10.87 -26.57
C LEU A 208 11.89 11.00 -27.79
N ASN A 209 13.11 10.48 -27.65
CA ASN A 209 13.95 10.14 -28.81
C ASN A 209 13.69 8.68 -29.28
N ASP A 210 14.36 8.25 -30.35
CA ASP A 210 14.13 6.91 -30.91
C ASP A 210 14.68 5.76 -30.05
N GLU A 211 15.74 6.01 -29.27
CA GLU A 211 16.26 5.04 -28.30
C GLU A 211 15.24 4.77 -27.19
N GLU A 212 14.59 5.81 -26.67
CA GLU A 212 13.59 5.71 -25.60
C GLU A 212 12.30 5.03 -26.07
N LYS A 213 11.91 5.23 -27.34
CA LYS A 213 10.85 4.44 -27.95
C LYS A 213 11.24 2.95 -28.00
N GLY A 214 12.48 2.66 -28.41
CA GLY A 214 13.01 1.30 -28.41
C GLY A 214 13.03 0.65 -27.01
N ILE A 215 13.38 1.42 -25.97
CA ILE A 215 13.34 0.97 -24.57
C ILE A 215 11.90 0.63 -24.15
N PHE A 216 10.94 1.51 -24.47
CA PHE A 216 9.54 1.27 -24.16
C PHE A 216 9.01 0.02 -24.86
N ASP A 217 9.28 -0.12 -26.16
CA ASP A 217 8.83 -1.26 -26.96
C ASP A 217 9.46 -2.57 -26.47
N ALA A 218 10.75 -2.57 -26.13
CA ALA A 218 11.43 -3.73 -25.56
C ALA A 218 10.87 -4.13 -24.18
N ALA A 219 10.57 -3.15 -23.33
CA ALA A 219 10.05 -3.40 -21.98
C ALA A 219 8.58 -3.86 -21.98
N CYS A 220 7.78 -3.35 -22.92
CA CYS A 220 6.32 -3.48 -22.90
C CYS A 220 5.77 -4.40 -23.98
N GLY A 221 6.55 -4.74 -25.02
CA GLY A 221 6.08 -5.41 -26.23
C GLY A 221 5.46 -6.79 -26.00
N ASP A 222 5.95 -7.54 -25.01
CA ASP A 222 5.44 -8.87 -24.66
C ASP A 222 4.25 -8.82 -23.68
N TYR A 223 3.82 -7.62 -23.25
CA TYR A 223 2.70 -7.49 -22.34
C TYR A 223 1.36 -7.63 -23.11
N PRO A 224 0.49 -8.59 -22.74
CA PRO A 224 -0.70 -8.90 -23.54
C PRO A 224 -1.78 -7.81 -23.54
N PHE A 225 -1.66 -6.77 -22.70
CA PHE A 225 -2.63 -5.68 -22.63
C PHE A 225 -1.96 -4.35 -23.04
N PRO A 226 -2.46 -3.65 -24.06
CA PRO A 226 -1.85 -2.41 -24.52
C PRO A 226 -1.68 -1.38 -23.39
N LEU A 227 -0.46 -0.83 -23.25
CA LEU A 227 -0.14 0.22 -22.27
C LEU A 227 -0.28 1.64 -22.84
N GLY A 228 -0.78 1.77 -24.06
CA GLY A 228 -0.87 3.04 -24.79
C GLY A 228 0.39 3.33 -25.62
N THR A 229 0.38 4.48 -26.28
CA THR A 229 1.50 4.96 -27.10
C THR A 229 2.29 5.99 -26.30
N PRO A 230 3.62 5.84 -26.13
CA PRO A 230 4.41 6.78 -25.33
C PRO A 230 4.55 8.13 -26.05
N VAL A 231 4.27 9.22 -25.33
CA VAL A 231 4.28 10.59 -25.85
C VAL A 231 5.22 11.53 -25.09
N LYS A 232 5.50 11.25 -23.82
CA LYS A 232 6.54 11.95 -23.04
C LYS A 232 7.34 10.96 -22.21
N VAL A 233 8.54 11.35 -21.83
CA VAL A 233 9.41 10.58 -20.95
C VAL A 233 10.14 11.49 -19.97
N SER A 234 10.39 10.97 -18.78
CA SER A 234 11.36 11.49 -17.82
C SER A 234 12.20 10.31 -17.33
N SER A 235 13.40 10.58 -16.82
CA SER A 235 14.27 9.52 -16.30
C SER A 235 14.97 9.94 -15.02
N ARG A 236 15.51 8.94 -14.33
CA ARG A 236 16.38 9.10 -13.16
C ARG A 236 17.38 7.96 -13.07
N VAL A 237 18.53 8.25 -12.45
CA VAL A 237 19.47 7.21 -12.05
C VAL A 237 18.94 6.56 -10.77
N ALA A 238 18.72 5.25 -10.83
CA ALA A 238 18.38 4.42 -9.68
C ALA A 238 19.59 3.56 -9.29
N LYS A 239 19.51 2.95 -8.10
CA LYS A 239 20.55 2.05 -7.58
C LYS A 239 20.89 0.91 -8.56
N ASN A 240 19.86 0.32 -9.17
CA ASN A 240 19.99 -0.89 -9.97
C ASN A 240 19.91 -0.61 -11.49
N GLY A 241 19.90 0.66 -11.92
CA GLY A 241 19.74 0.97 -13.34
C GLY A 241 19.31 2.41 -13.63
N MET A 242 18.91 2.64 -14.88
CA MET A 242 18.19 3.85 -15.29
C MET A 242 16.69 3.57 -15.26
N GLU A 243 15.94 4.37 -14.51
CA GLU A 243 14.48 4.30 -14.52
C GLU A 243 13.91 5.37 -15.43
N TYR A 244 12.86 5.00 -16.17
CA TYR A 244 12.10 5.84 -17.07
C TYR A 244 10.64 5.87 -16.63
N CYS A 245 10.04 7.05 -16.67
CA CYS A 245 8.60 7.26 -16.52
C CYS A 245 8.07 7.79 -17.84
N PHE A 246 7.38 6.94 -18.58
CA PHE A 246 6.74 7.22 -19.85
C PHE A 246 5.30 7.65 -19.63
N VAL A 247 4.91 8.81 -20.13
CA VAL A 247 3.49 9.17 -20.28
C VAL A 247 3.00 8.55 -21.57
N THR A 248 1.93 7.77 -21.49
CA THR A 248 1.31 7.13 -22.63
C THR A 248 -0.08 7.69 -22.88
N ASP A 249 -0.40 7.92 -24.15
CA ASP A 249 -1.76 8.19 -24.60
C ASP A 249 -2.48 6.87 -24.86
N SER A 250 -3.69 6.75 -24.33
CA SER A 250 -4.53 5.56 -24.42
C SER A 250 -6.01 5.93 -24.48
N LYS A 251 -6.89 4.93 -24.43
CA LYS A 251 -8.32 5.12 -24.29
C LYS A 251 -8.83 4.37 -23.07
N ASP A 252 -9.73 5.00 -22.32
CA ASP A 252 -10.43 4.32 -21.22
C ASP A 252 -11.40 3.25 -21.75
N ALA A 253 -12.06 2.52 -20.83
CA ALA A 253 -13.04 1.49 -21.18
C ALA A 253 -14.25 2.03 -21.97
N LYS A 254 -14.48 3.35 -21.99
CA LYS A 254 -15.55 4.05 -22.71
C LYS A 254 -15.06 4.67 -24.03
N GLY A 255 -13.78 4.51 -24.36
CA GLY A 255 -13.16 5.05 -25.57
C GLY A 255 -12.71 6.52 -25.46
N ASN A 256 -12.80 7.14 -24.29
CA ASN A 256 -12.33 8.52 -24.08
C ASN A 256 -10.80 8.57 -24.01
N PRO A 257 -10.16 9.67 -24.44
CA PRO A 257 -8.73 9.87 -24.23
C PRO A 257 -8.36 9.73 -22.76
N ALA A 258 -7.32 8.94 -22.49
CA ALA A 258 -6.79 8.72 -21.16
C ALA A 258 -5.26 8.70 -21.21
N GLN A 259 -4.62 9.09 -20.12
CA GLN A 259 -3.17 8.99 -19.98
C GLN A 259 -2.80 8.04 -18.86
N ALA A 260 -1.66 7.38 -19.02
CA ALA A 260 -1.05 6.59 -17.97
C ALA A 260 0.44 6.93 -17.85
N GLU A 261 1.01 6.67 -16.69
CA GLU A 261 2.45 6.66 -16.48
C GLU A 261 2.93 5.22 -16.40
N VAL A 262 3.80 4.82 -17.33
CA VAL A 262 4.43 3.51 -17.40
C VAL A 262 5.88 3.64 -16.96
N TYR A 263 6.25 2.89 -15.94
CA TYR A 263 7.57 2.90 -15.36
C TYR A 263 8.37 1.72 -15.91
N VAL A 264 9.59 1.98 -16.35
CA VAL A 264 10.51 1.00 -16.93
C VAL A 264 11.87 1.16 -16.26
N ILE A 265 12.54 0.05 -15.97
CA ILE A 265 13.93 0.04 -15.54
C ILE A 265 14.81 -0.62 -16.61
N VAL A 266 15.92 0.02 -16.92
CA VAL A 266 17.02 -0.58 -17.69
C VAL A 266 18.10 -0.93 -16.67
N SER A 267 18.29 -2.22 -16.43
CA SER A 267 19.20 -2.73 -15.40
C SER A 267 20.66 -2.41 -15.73
N ASN A 268 21.48 -2.25 -14.69
CA ASN A 268 22.94 -2.24 -14.83
C ASN A 268 23.53 -3.65 -14.96
N GLU A 269 22.72 -4.70 -14.77
CA GLU A 269 23.13 -6.10 -14.90
C GLU A 269 23.27 -6.49 -16.38
N ASP A 270 24.43 -7.03 -16.76
CA ASP A 270 24.69 -7.47 -18.12
C ASP A 270 23.70 -8.56 -18.56
N GLY A 271 23.12 -8.37 -19.75
CA GLY A 271 22.18 -9.33 -20.35
C GLY A 271 20.74 -9.24 -19.85
N VAL A 272 20.43 -8.30 -18.95
CA VAL A 272 19.06 -8.01 -18.51
C VAL A 272 18.49 -6.90 -19.39
N GLY A 273 17.43 -7.22 -20.15
CA GLY A 273 16.74 -6.24 -20.99
C GLY A 273 15.94 -5.21 -20.19
N PRO A 274 15.39 -4.17 -20.85
CA PRO A 274 14.45 -3.25 -20.21
C PRO A 274 13.22 -3.99 -19.66
N GLU A 275 12.78 -3.62 -18.46
CA GLU A 275 11.65 -4.25 -17.78
C GLU A 275 10.65 -3.19 -17.35
N PHE A 276 9.38 -3.34 -17.73
CA PHE A 276 8.35 -2.50 -17.15
C PHE A 276 8.06 -2.94 -15.70
N THR A 277 7.96 -1.97 -14.79
CA THR A 277 7.86 -2.18 -13.34
C THR A 277 6.46 -1.91 -12.82
N LYS A 278 5.81 -0.81 -13.25
CA LYS A 278 4.44 -0.47 -12.86
C LYS A 278 3.76 0.47 -13.87
N VAL A 279 2.45 0.55 -13.77
CA VAL A 279 1.59 1.47 -14.52
C VAL A 279 0.67 2.18 -13.55
N VAL A 280 0.63 3.51 -13.64
CA VAL A 280 -0.27 4.40 -12.89
C VAL A 280 -1.28 4.97 -13.89
N ARG A 281 -2.57 4.84 -13.61
CA ARG A 281 -3.69 5.25 -14.48
C ARG A 281 -4.59 6.25 -13.77
#